data_AF-A0A947HGZ0-F1
#
_entry.id   AF-A0A947HGZ0-F1
#
_cell.length_a   1.000
_cell.length_b   1.000
_cell.length_c   1.000
_cell.angle_alpha   90.00
_cell.angle_beta   90.00
_cell.angle_gamma   90.00
#
_symmetry.space_group_name_H-M   'P 1'
#
loop_
_entity.id
_entity.type
_entity.pdbx_description
1 polymer ?
#
loop_
_entity_poly.entity_id
_entity_poly.type
_entity_poly.pdbx_seq_one_letter_code
_entity_poly.pdbx_strand_id
1 'polypeptide(L)'
;MSISRTRHARLRAAQRALNPAAMEAALYYGREWRQSGGTTVHYLGDRQVAAAARQGADLRAFRGVTLIVAEDRVVTLYRSRRAPRRQGRRG
;
A
#
# COMPACT_ATOMS: atom_id res chain seq x y z
N MET A 1 9.80 -11.66 10.84
CA MET A 1 8.83 -10.68 11.37
C MET A 1 7.44 -11.29 11.30
N SER A 2 6.82 -11.58 12.45
CA SER A 2 5.51 -12.23 12.52
C SER A 2 4.39 -11.22 12.31
N ILE A 3 3.74 -11.26 11.15
CA ILE A 3 2.51 -10.49 10.90
C ILE A 3 1.40 -11.24 11.64
N SER A 4 0.82 -10.64 12.67
CA SER A 4 -0.31 -11.20 13.41
C SER A 4 -1.39 -11.70 12.43
N ARG A 5 -1.77 -12.99 12.56
CA ARG A 5 -2.65 -13.72 11.63
C ARG A 5 -3.98 -13.00 11.34
N THR A 6 -4.45 -12.15 12.26
CA THR A 6 -5.69 -11.36 12.11
C THR A 6 -5.57 -10.22 11.11
N ARG A 7 -4.45 -9.48 11.11
CA ARG A 7 -4.19 -8.40 10.12
C ARG A 7 -4.07 -8.96 8.72
N HIS A 8 -3.32 -10.05 8.57
CA HIS A 8 -3.13 -10.69 7.27
C HIS A 8 -4.45 -11.29 6.75
N ALA A 9 -5.23 -11.95 7.60
CA ALA A 9 -6.53 -12.53 7.24
C ALA A 9 -7.57 -11.48 6.80
N ARG A 10 -7.65 -10.33 7.49
CA ARG A 10 -8.57 -9.23 7.13
C ARG A 10 -8.18 -8.56 5.81
N LEU A 11 -6.88 -8.37 5.57
CA LEU A 11 -6.38 -7.87 4.28
C LEU A 11 -6.69 -8.87 3.15
N ARG A 12 -6.56 -10.19 3.40
CA ARG A 12 -6.89 -11.25 2.43
C ARG A 12 -8.38 -11.36 2.09
N ALA A 13 -9.29 -11.05 3.01
CA ALA A 13 -10.72 -11.02 2.69
C ALA A 13 -11.05 -9.95 1.63
N ALA A 14 -10.38 -8.79 1.68
CA ALA A 14 -10.52 -7.72 0.70
C ALA A 14 -9.80 -8.01 -0.64
N GLN A 15 -8.83 -8.93 -0.67
CA GLN A 15 -8.13 -9.36 -1.89
C GLN A 15 -9.04 -10.03 -2.93
N ARG A 16 -10.26 -10.48 -2.57
CA ARG A 16 -11.14 -11.16 -3.54
C ARG A 16 -11.75 -10.21 -4.57
N ALA A 17 -11.86 -8.92 -4.25
CA ALA A 17 -12.36 -7.89 -5.17
C ALA A 17 -11.24 -7.02 -5.78
N LEU A 18 -10.01 -7.14 -5.28
CA LEU A 18 -8.89 -6.24 -5.58
C LEU A 18 -7.65 -7.05 -5.93
N ASN A 19 -6.87 -6.64 -6.93
CA ASN A 19 -5.68 -7.37 -7.39
C ASN A 19 -4.73 -7.71 -6.22
N PRO A 20 -4.60 -9.00 -5.82
CA PRO A 20 -3.86 -9.40 -4.64
C PRO A 20 -2.37 -9.05 -4.72
N ALA A 21 -1.78 -9.19 -5.92
CA ALA A 21 -0.37 -8.89 -6.16
C ALA A 21 -0.08 -7.40 -6.03
N ALA A 22 -0.99 -6.54 -6.51
CA ALA A 22 -0.86 -5.10 -6.34
C ALA A 22 -0.92 -4.68 -4.86
N MET A 23 -1.80 -5.34 -4.08
CA MET A 23 -1.91 -5.07 -2.64
C MET A 23 -0.66 -5.50 -1.89
N GLU A 24 -0.14 -6.70 -2.14
CA GLU A 24 1.11 -7.18 -1.52
C GLU A 24 2.31 -6.30 -1.91
N ALA A 25 2.41 -5.91 -3.18
CA ALA A 25 3.46 -5.00 -3.65
C ALA A 25 3.41 -3.64 -2.94
N ALA A 26 2.22 -3.06 -2.76
CA ALA A 26 2.06 -1.81 -2.03
C ALA A 26 2.41 -1.94 -0.54
N LEU A 27 1.97 -3.02 0.12
CA LEU A 27 2.27 -3.26 1.54
C LEU A 27 3.76 -3.45 1.81
N TYR A 28 4.47 -4.17 0.92
CA TYR A 28 5.85 -4.55 1.15
C TYR A 28 6.86 -3.52 0.65
N TYR A 29 6.64 -2.98 -0.57
CA TYR A 29 7.59 -2.06 -1.21
C TYR A 29 7.12 -0.61 -1.20
N GLY A 30 5.84 -0.37 -0.89
CA GLY A 30 5.28 0.97 -0.88
C GLY A 30 5.84 1.84 0.24
N ARG A 31 5.87 3.15 -0.01
CA ARG A 31 6.15 4.13 1.03
C ARG A 31 4.93 4.28 1.92
N GLU A 32 5.12 4.16 3.23
CA GLU A 32 4.08 4.30 4.24
C GLU A 32 3.99 5.73 4.82
N TRP A 33 2.77 6.21 5.08
CA TRP A 33 2.53 7.32 6.02
C TRP A 33 1.12 7.29 6.60
N ARG A 34 0.96 7.84 7.80
CA ARG A 34 -0.35 8.06 8.43
C ARG A 34 -1.02 9.32 7.89
N GLN A 35 -2.34 9.28 7.72
CA GLN A 35 -3.21 10.40 7.43
C GLN A 35 -4.14 10.67 8.63
N SER A 36 -4.78 11.84 8.64
CA SER A 36 -5.84 12.16 9.59
C SER A 36 -6.96 11.12 9.52
N GLY A 37 -7.63 10.87 10.66
CA GLY A 37 -8.70 9.88 10.75
C GLY A 37 -8.23 8.42 10.85
N GLY A 38 -7.00 8.17 11.33
CA GLY A 38 -6.54 6.82 11.65
C GLY A 38 -6.21 5.94 10.44
N THR A 39 -6.07 6.54 9.26
CA THR A 39 -5.76 5.81 8.02
C THR A 39 -4.26 5.82 7.74
N THR A 40 -3.78 4.75 7.13
CA THR A 40 -2.40 4.57 6.68
C THR A 40 -2.39 4.38 5.18
N VAL A 41 -1.54 5.12 4.49
CA VAL A 41 -1.36 5.05 3.05
C VAL A 41 -0.07 4.32 2.73
N HIS A 42 -0.15 3.34 1.84
CA HIS A 42 0.98 2.69 1.21
C HIS A 42 0.99 3.05 -0.28
N TYR A 43 2.01 3.77 -0.74
CA TYR A 43 2.13 4.20 -2.13
C TYR A 43 3.37 3.64 -2.81
N LEU A 44 3.17 2.96 -3.93
CA LEU A 44 4.22 2.38 -4.75
C LEU A 44 4.57 3.32 -5.92
N GLY A 45 5.48 4.25 -5.69
CA GLY A 45 5.94 5.21 -6.69
C GLY A 45 7.20 4.77 -7.44
N ASP A 46 7.67 5.63 -8.35
CA ASP A 46 8.87 5.38 -9.17
C ASP A 46 10.12 5.06 -8.35
N ARG A 47 10.29 5.75 -7.23
CA ARG A 47 11.44 5.51 -6.33
C ARG A 47 11.41 4.09 -5.75
N GLN A 48 10.23 3.62 -5.36
CA GLN A 48 10.07 2.27 -4.79
C GLN A 48 10.23 1.19 -5.86
N VAL A 49 9.68 1.42 -7.05
CA VAL A 49 9.85 0.50 -8.20
C VAL A 49 11.33 0.39 -8.59
N ALA A 50 12.04 1.51 -8.66
CA ALA A 50 13.47 1.51 -8.95
C ALA A 50 14.29 0.82 -7.86
N ALA A 51 13.97 1.04 -6.58
CA ALA A 51 14.62 0.37 -5.46
C ALA A 51 14.40 -1.15 -5.49
N ALA A 52 13.17 -1.59 -5.76
CA ALA A 52 12.84 -3.01 -5.89
C ALA A 52 13.52 -3.67 -7.08
N ALA A 53 13.63 -2.97 -8.22
CA ALA A 53 14.34 -3.47 -9.40
C ALA A 53 15.84 -3.70 -9.09
N ARG A 54 16.47 -2.83 -8.28
CA ARG A 54 17.85 -3.03 -7.80
C ARG A 54 18.00 -4.25 -6.87
N GLN A 55 16.90 -4.72 -6.29
CA GLN A 55 16.84 -5.90 -5.44
C GLN A 55 16.35 -7.15 -6.20
N GLY A 56 16.20 -7.07 -7.53
CA GLY A 56 15.76 -8.19 -8.37
C GLY A 56 14.25 -8.40 -8.46
N ALA A 57 13.43 -7.49 -7.92
CA ALA A 57 11.97 -7.56 -8.00
C ALA A 57 11.41 -6.61 -9.07
N ASP A 58 10.66 -7.15 -10.04
CA ASP A 58 9.98 -6.33 -11.05
C ASP A 58 8.59 -5.87 -10.59
N LEU A 59 8.49 -4.59 -10.22
CA LEU A 59 7.24 -3.97 -9.77
C LEU A 59 6.68 -2.96 -10.78
N ARG A 60 7.18 -2.92 -12.02
CA ARG A 60 6.73 -1.96 -13.05
C ARG A 60 5.22 -2.05 -13.27
N ALA A 61 4.69 -3.28 -13.25
CA ALA A 61 3.27 -3.58 -13.38
C ALA A 61 2.41 -3.06 -12.20
N PHE A 62 3.01 -2.61 -11.09
CA PHE A 62 2.32 -2.07 -9.92
C PHE A 62 2.66 -0.60 -9.65
N ARG A 63 3.42 0.04 -10.54
CA ARG A 63 3.71 1.48 -10.44
C ARG A 63 2.42 2.30 -10.27
N GLY A 64 2.45 3.23 -9.30
CA GLY A 64 1.35 4.12 -8.96
C GLY A 64 0.26 3.48 -8.10
N VAL A 65 0.41 2.23 -7.67
CA VAL A 65 -0.55 1.61 -6.77
C VAL A 65 -0.55 2.33 -5.42
N THR A 66 -1.74 2.67 -4.96
CA THR A 66 -2.01 3.23 -3.64
C THR A 66 -2.97 2.30 -2.90
N LEU A 67 -2.56 1.90 -1.71
CA LEU A 67 -3.39 1.16 -0.76
C LEU A 67 -3.65 2.03 0.46
N ILE A 68 -4.92 2.13 0.87
CA ILE A 68 -5.34 2.79 2.10
C ILE A 68 -5.85 1.72 3.07
N VAL A 69 -5.32 1.75 4.29
CA VAL A 69 -5.67 0.83 5.38
C VAL A 69 -6.16 1.63 6.57
N ALA A 70 -7.26 1.22 7.17
CA ALA A 70 -7.78 1.77 8.43
C ALA A 70 -8.07 0.62 9.37
N GLU A 71 -7.61 0.68 10.63
CA GLU A 71 -7.89 -0.32 11.67
C GLU A 71 -7.75 -1.78 11.17
N ASP A 72 -6.69 -2.06 10.41
CA ASP A 72 -6.38 -3.36 9.80
C ASP A 72 -7.33 -3.85 8.69
N ARG A 73 -8.13 -2.95 8.10
CA ARG A 73 -8.96 -3.22 6.93
C ARG A 73 -8.47 -2.44 5.72
N VAL A 74 -8.43 -3.09 4.55
CA VAL A 74 -8.28 -2.36 3.28
C VAL A 74 -9.52 -1.50 3.08
N VAL A 75 -9.31 -0.19 3.03
CA VAL A 75 -10.37 0.77 2.69
C VAL A 75 -10.47 0.89 1.18
N THR A 76 -9.33 1.04 0.50
CA THR A 76 -9.30 1.22 -0.96
C THR A 76 -7.95 0.81 -1.53
N LEU A 77 -7.98 0.21 -2.72
CA LEU A 77 -6.81 0.05 -3.59
C LEU A 77 -7.11 0.74 -4.93
N TYR A 78 -6.23 1.62 -5.36
CA TYR A 78 -6.35 2.29 -6.65
C TYR A 78 -4.99 2.57 -7.27
N ARG A 79 -4.98 2.96 -8.54
CA ARG A 79 -3.77 3.36 -9.24
C ARG A 79 -3.81 4.84 -9.57
N SER A 80 -2.78 5.57 -9.15
CA SER A 80 -2.58 6.98 -9.45
C SER A 80 -1.12 7.24 -9.80
N ARG A 81 -0.88 8.07 -10.81
CA ARG A 81 0.49 8.52 -11.15
C ARG A 81 1.03 9.54 -10.14
N ARG A 82 0.17 10.09 -9.29
CA ARG A 82 0.53 11.08 -8.27
C ARG A 82 0.39 10.46 -6.89
N ALA A 83 1.40 10.66 -6.06
CA ALA A 83 1.34 10.29 -4.65
C ALA A 83 0.18 11.03 -3.96
N PRO A 84 -0.62 10.35 -3.12
CA PRO A 84 -1.63 11.03 -2.32
C PRO A 84 -0.99 12.09 -1.44
N ARG A 85 -1.69 13.22 -1.26
CA ARG A 85 -1.20 14.29 -0.39
C ARG A 85 -1.09 13.75 1.04
N ARG A 86 0.03 14.04 1.70
CA ARG A 86 0.14 13.91 3.15
C ARG A 86 -0.72 15.01 3.74
N GLN A 87 -1.93 14.68 4.17
CA GLN A 87 -2.70 15.58 5.01
C GLN A 87 -2.00 15.57 6.37
N GLY A 88 -1.19 16.61 6.63
CA GLY A 88 -0.65 16.86 7.95
C GLY A 88 -1.80 17.08 8.92
N ARG A 89 -1.61 16.69 10.18
CA ARG A 89 -2.51 17.05 11.28
C ARG A 89 -2.74 18.57 11.21
N ARG A 90 -3.95 18.99 10.82
CA ARG A 90 -4.44 20.29 11.23
C ARG A 90 -4.66 20.15 12.73
N GLY A 91 -3.78 20.78 13.50
CA GLY A 91 -3.98 20.99 14.94
C GLY A 91 -5.21 21.85 15.17
#